data_AF-L9YVD2-F1
#
_entry.id   AF-L9YVD2-F1
#
_cell.length_a   1.000
_cell.length_b   1.000
_cell.length_c   1.000
_cell.angle_alpha   90.00
_cell.angle_beta   90.00
_cell.angle_gamma   90.00
#
_symmetry.space_group_name_H-M   'P 1'
#
loop_
_entity.id
_entity.type
_entity.pdbx_description
1 polymer ?
#
loop_
_entity_poly.entity_id
_entity_poly.type
_entity_poly.pdbx_seq_one_letter_code
_entity_poly.pdbx_strand_id
1 'polypeptide(L)'
;MTDPTLADAERALDRAADLETEAAISVLRTARQDVQALSTEPDIDEERRQELETRLEQRLREVSERDAYDSGLGSAMSPSEDDAP
;
A
#
# COMPACT_ATOMS: atom_id res chain seq x y z
N MET A 1 -16.56 -3.27 -15.93
CA MET A 1 -15.85 -3.29 -14.63
C MET A 1 -16.92 -3.04 -13.59
N THR A 2 -16.95 -3.85 -12.54
CA THR A 2 -17.90 -3.69 -11.43
C THR A 2 -17.61 -2.38 -10.72
N ASP A 3 -18.64 -1.72 -10.20
CA ASP A 3 -18.46 -0.54 -9.36
C ASP A 3 -17.63 -0.92 -8.11
N PRO A 4 -16.70 -0.04 -7.67
CA PRO A 4 -15.89 -0.31 -6.50
C PRO A 4 -16.76 -0.49 -5.26
N THR A 5 -16.34 -1.35 -4.33
CA THR A 5 -17.03 -1.54 -3.05
C THR A 5 -16.04 -1.49 -1.88
N LEU A 6 -16.53 -1.19 -0.67
CA LEU A 6 -15.71 -1.29 0.55
C LEU A 6 -15.13 -2.72 0.72
N ALA A 7 -15.88 -3.75 0.36
CA ALA A 7 -15.43 -5.14 0.45
C ALA A 7 -14.28 -5.45 -0.52
N ASP A 8 -14.25 -4.84 -1.70
CA ASP A 8 -13.14 -4.99 -2.64
C ASP A 8 -11.89 -4.30 -2.13
N ALA A 9 -12.03 -3.12 -1.53
CA ALA A 9 -10.92 -2.41 -0.89
C ALA A 9 -10.37 -3.15 0.34
N GLU A 10 -11.23 -3.78 1.16
CA GLU A 10 -10.82 -4.65 2.27
C GLU A 10 -10.01 -5.84 1.75
N ARG A 11 -10.48 -6.52 0.70
CA ARG A 11 -9.73 -7.62 0.07
C ARG A 11 -8.40 -7.17 -0.53
N ALA A 12 -8.36 -5.98 -1.10
CA ALA A 12 -7.14 -5.40 -1.65
C ALA A 12 -6.11 -5.10 -0.54
N LEU A 13 -6.57 -4.57 0.60
CA LEU A 13 -5.74 -4.34 1.79
C LEU A 13 -5.14 -5.66 2.29
N ASP A 14 -5.96 -6.71 2.43
CA ASP A 14 -5.49 -8.03 2.87
C ASP A 14 -4.48 -8.61 1.87
N ARG A 15 -4.79 -8.59 0.58
CA ARG A 15 -3.91 -9.10 -0.49
C ARG A 15 -2.57 -8.39 -0.51
N ALA A 16 -2.54 -7.08 -0.25
CA ALA A 16 -1.31 -6.31 -0.26
C ALA A 16 -0.28 -6.79 0.78
N ALA A 17 -0.71 -7.50 1.83
CA ALA A 17 0.21 -8.11 2.79
C ALA A 17 1.06 -9.23 2.19
N ASP A 18 0.56 -9.90 1.15
CA ASP A 18 1.20 -11.03 0.48
C ASP A 18 1.94 -10.65 -0.81
N LEU A 19 1.92 -9.36 -1.19
CA LEU A 19 2.53 -8.86 -2.42
C LEU A 19 3.93 -8.30 -2.18
N GLU A 20 4.75 -8.32 -3.23
CA GLU A 20 6.00 -7.57 -3.27
C GLU A 20 5.75 -6.07 -3.17
N THR A 21 6.73 -5.32 -2.68
CA THR A 21 6.59 -3.91 -2.28
C THR A 21 5.96 -3.02 -3.36
N GLU A 22 6.45 -3.06 -4.60
CA GLU A 22 5.88 -2.26 -5.70
C GLU A 22 4.42 -2.65 -6.01
N ALA A 23 4.14 -3.95 -6.06
CA ALA A 23 2.81 -4.48 -6.32
C ALA A 23 1.83 -4.13 -5.19
N ALA A 24 2.28 -4.24 -3.94
CA ALA A 24 1.52 -3.85 -2.75
C ALA A 24 1.17 -2.35 -2.79
N ILE A 25 2.15 -1.48 -3.09
CA ILE A 25 1.93 -0.04 -3.23
C ILE A 25 0.89 0.27 -4.31
N SER A 26 1.00 -0.38 -5.48
CA SER A 26 0.03 -0.19 -6.57
C SER A 26 -1.38 -0.57 -6.14
N VAL A 27 -1.56 -1.75 -5.53
CA VAL A 27 -2.87 -2.24 -5.08
C VAL A 27 -3.47 -1.34 -4.00
N LEU A 28 -2.67 -0.92 -3.02
CA LEU A 28 -3.11 -0.05 -1.93
C LEU A 28 -3.51 1.34 -2.44
N ARG A 29 -2.80 1.90 -3.44
CA ARG A 29 -3.16 3.19 -4.05
C ARG A 29 -4.50 3.12 -4.78
N THR A 30 -4.71 2.07 -5.57
CA THR A 30 -5.98 1.87 -6.27
C THR A 30 -7.13 1.71 -5.28
N ALA A 31 -6.97 0.84 -4.27
CA ALA A 31 -7.99 0.64 -3.24
C ALA A 31 -8.34 1.94 -2.49
N ARG A 32 -7.35 2.80 -2.21
CA ARG A 32 -7.60 4.11 -1.59
C ARG A 32 -8.41 5.04 -2.51
N GLN A 33 -8.10 5.08 -3.80
CA GLN A 33 -8.86 5.87 -4.78
C GLN A 33 -10.30 5.38 -4.89
N ASP A 34 -10.50 4.06 -4.87
CA ASP A 34 -11.81 3.43 -4.90
C ASP A 34 -12.62 3.81 -3.64
N VAL A 35 -12.03 3.72 -2.45
CA VAL A 35 -12.67 4.14 -1.18
C VAL A 35 -12.98 5.65 -1.17
N GLN A 36 -12.14 6.48 -1.79
CA GLN A 36 -12.38 7.90 -1.91
C GLN A 36 -13.54 8.20 -2.88
N ALA A 37 -13.64 7.47 -3.98
CA ALA A 37 -14.76 7.59 -4.93
C ALA A 37 -16.10 7.24 -4.26
N LEU A 38 -16.10 6.31 -3.31
CA LEU A 38 -17.29 5.95 -2.53
C LEU A 38 -17.80 7.06 -1.58
N SER A 39 -17.05 8.16 -1.39
CA SER A 39 -17.50 9.28 -0.54
C SER A 39 -18.74 10.01 -1.07
N THR A 40 -19.06 9.86 -2.36
CA THR A 40 -20.25 10.45 -2.97
C THR A 40 -21.48 9.55 -2.91
N GLU A 41 -21.31 8.30 -2.46
CA GLU A 41 -22.37 7.29 -2.44
C GLU A 41 -23.17 7.38 -1.13
N PRO A 42 -24.47 7.71 -1.17
CA PRO A 42 -25.27 7.95 0.03
C PRO A 42 -25.57 6.67 0.83
N ASP A 43 -25.45 5.50 0.19
CA ASP A 43 -25.72 4.19 0.79
C ASP A 43 -24.48 3.58 1.47
N ILE A 44 -23.34 4.27 1.41
CA ILE A 44 -22.08 3.81 2.03
C ILE A 44 -22.04 4.23 3.50
N ASP A 45 -21.60 3.30 4.34
CA ASP A 45 -21.27 3.58 5.73
C ASP A 45 -20.01 4.44 5.80
N GLU A 46 -20.19 5.74 6.07
CA GLU A 46 -19.13 6.73 6.10
C GLU A 46 -18.09 6.46 7.20
N GLU A 47 -18.51 5.91 8.35
CA GLU A 47 -17.59 5.57 9.44
C GLU A 47 -16.66 4.43 8.98
N ARG A 48 -17.25 3.37 8.40
CA ARG A 48 -16.48 2.24 7.87
C ARG A 48 -15.58 2.65 6.71
N ARG A 49 -16.05 3.54 5.83
CA ARG A 49 -15.28 4.09 4.71
C ARG A 49 -14.04 4.83 5.22
N GLN A 50 -14.20 5.74 6.19
CA GLN A 50 -13.10 6.51 6.77
C GLN A 50 -12.10 5.64 7.52
N GLU A 51 -12.59 4.63 8.26
CA GLU A 51 -11.71 3.68 8.94
C GLU A 51 -10.85 2.90 7.94
N LEU A 52 -11.46 2.44 6.85
CA LEU A 52 -10.75 1.71 5.79
C LEU A 52 -9.75 2.60 5.04
N GLU A 53 -10.13 3.84 4.73
CA GLU A 53 -9.24 4.84 4.12
C GLU A 53 -8.00 5.07 5.00
N THR A 54 -8.22 5.23 6.31
CA THR A 54 -7.14 5.41 7.29
C THR A 54 -6.20 4.19 7.34
N ARG A 55 -6.75 2.97 7.34
CA ARG A 55 -5.95 1.74 7.34
C ARG A 55 -5.12 1.59 6.05
N LEU A 56 -5.71 1.90 4.90
CA LEU A 56 -5.00 1.90 3.61
C LEU A 56 -3.84 2.90 3.60
N GLU A 57 -4.05 4.11 4.14
CA GLU A 57 -2.99 5.12 4.24
C GLU A 57 -1.85 4.70 5.17
N GLN A 58 -2.17 4.14 6.34
CA GLN A 58 -1.18 3.60 7.27
C GLN A 58 -0.35 2.51 6.59
N ARG A 59 -1.00 1.55 5.94
CA ARG A 59 -0.31 0.45 5.27
C ARG A 59 0.56 0.93 4.11
N LEU A 60 0.08 1.90 3.33
CA LEU A 60 0.85 2.50 2.24
C LEU A 60 2.13 3.14 2.76
N ARG A 61 2.06 3.85 3.90
CA ARG A 61 3.22 4.46 4.55
C ARG A 61 4.21 3.39 5.02
N GLU A 62 3.74 2.39 5.76
CA GLU A 62 4.59 1.28 6.24
C GLU A 62 5.35 0.59 5.11
N VAL A 63 4.65 0.25 4.02
CA VAL A 63 5.25 -0.45 2.89
C VAL A 63 6.26 0.44 2.16
N SER A 64 5.95 1.74 2.00
CA SER A 64 6.87 2.69 1.37
C SER A 64 8.11 2.98 2.22
N GLU A 65 7.95 3.06 3.55
CA GLU A 65 9.08 3.25 4.48
C GLU A 65 9.99 2.02 4.51
N ARG A 66 9.41 0.81 4.48
CA ARG A 66 10.17 -0.43 4.35
C ARG A 66 10.99 -0.45 3.06
N ASP A 67 10.40 -0.05 1.93
CA ASP A 67 11.09 0.05 0.64
C ASP A 67 12.30 0.98 0.71
N ALA A 68 12.10 2.18 1.29
CA ALA A 68 13.15 3.17 1.44
C ALA A 68 14.30 2.68 2.35
N TYR A 69 13.97 1.88 3.37
CA TYR A 69 14.96 1.28 4.26
C TYR A 69 15.73 0.13 3.59
N ASP A 70 15.04 -0.79 2.92
CA ASP A 70 15.66 -1.91 2.20
C ASP A 70 16.53 -1.42 1.03
N SER A 71 16.05 -0.43 0.26
CA SER A 71 16.83 0.19 -0.82
C SER A 71 18.00 1.06 -0.30
N GLY A 72 17.84 1.65 0.90
CA GLY A 72 18.90 2.40 1.59
C GLY A 72 20.03 1.51 2.12
N LEU A 73 19.72 0.30 2.60
CA LEU A 73 20.73 -0.66 3.07
C LEU A 73 21.49 -1.32 1.90
N GLY A 74 20.83 -1.51 0.75
CA GLY A 74 21.46 -2.03 -0.47
C GLY A 74 22.45 -1.07 -1.13
N SER A 75 22.34 0.25 -0.91
CA SER A 75 23.29 1.24 -1.44
C SER A 75 24.48 1.53 -0.50
N ALA A 76 24.42 1.10 0.76
CA ALA A 76 25.50 1.28 1.74
C ALA A 76 26.41 0.04 1.90
N MET A 77 26.07 -1.06 1.24
CA MET A 77 26.89 -2.28 1.13
C MET A 77 27.29 -2.49 -0.33
N SER A 78 28.08 -1.57 -0.89
CA SER A 78 29.10 -1.98 -1.85
C SER A 78 30.27 -2.50 -1.02
N PRO A 79 30.45 -3.81 -0.81
CA PRO A 79 31.77 -4.31 -0.50
C PRO A 79 32.60 -4.03 -1.77
N SER A 80 33.43 -2.99 -1.73
CA SER A 80 34.63 -3.01 -2.55
C SER A 80 35.51 -4.13 -2.00
N GLU A 81 35.20 -5.36 -2.41
CA GLU A 81 36.16 -6.47 -2.42
C GLU A 81 37.18 -6.18 -3.53
N ASP A 82 38.46 -6.38 -3.19
CA ASP A 82 39.70 -6.15 -3.96
C ASP A 82 40.05 -4.68 -4.25
N ASP A 83 41.13 -4.14 -3.69
CA ASP A 83 42.48 -4.68 -3.87
C ASP A 83 43.22 -4.95 -2.54
N ALA A 84 43.59 -6.22 -2.36
CA ALA A 84 44.52 -6.72 -1.34
C ALA A 84 45.99 -6.36 -1.68
N PRO A 85 46.96 -6.92 -0.93
CA PRO A 85 47.73 -6.34 0.16
C PRO A 85 48.69 -5.17 -0.17
#